data_AF-A0A2G5C7A3-F1
#
_entry.id   AF-A0A2G5C7A3-F1
#
_cell.length_a   1.000
_cell.length_b   1.000
_cell.length_c   1.000
_cell.angle_alpha   90.00
_cell.angle_beta   90.00
_cell.angle_gamma   90.00
#
_symmetry.space_group_name_H-M   'P 1'
#
loop_
_entity.id
_entity.type
_entity.pdbx_description
1 polymer ?
#
loop_
_entity_poly.entity_id
_entity_poly.type
_entity_poly.pdbx_seq_one_letter_code
_entity_poly.pdbx_strand_id
1 'polypeptide(L)'
;MHYPSTMASVSGIQGQLLEVTVVSCNKLKDTEWISRQDPYVCIEYGSTKFRTRTCTDGHKNPTFQEKFTFNLIEGLREIIVNVWNSNTVQLDDFIGTGKVQLQKVLSQGYEDNVWTLQSKSGRYSGEVRLIMHYSNANKQGSSYAPSAPPYGAAAAPQYATAPPSAAPYSYPPASAYPSSNQYPSAYPSAYPPNPAAYPPNPAAYPPNPAAYPPNPAAYPPSPYNAYPPQPYPPSAYPPQPYPPPQQGS
;
A
#
# COMPACT_ATOMS: atom_id res chain seq x y z
N MET A 1 -2.20 15.74 -35.05
CA MET A 1 -1.74 15.87 -33.64
C MET A 1 -2.75 15.15 -32.76
N HIS A 2 -2.33 14.14 -32.01
CA HIS A 2 -3.20 13.46 -31.04
C HIS A 2 -3.01 14.19 -29.70
N TYR A 3 -4.09 14.75 -29.13
CA TYR A 3 -4.02 15.23 -27.75
C TYR A 3 -3.94 14.02 -26.82
N PRO A 4 -3.08 14.01 -25.79
CA PRO A 4 -3.16 12.98 -24.77
C PRO A 4 -4.53 13.09 -24.10
N SER A 5 -5.28 11.99 -24.08
CA SER A 5 -6.53 11.90 -23.32
C SER A 5 -6.28 12.39 -21.91
N THR A 6 -7.03 13.40 -21.48
CA THR A 6 -6.93 13.95 -20.12
C THR A 6 -6.96 12.80 -19.12
N MET A 7 -5.94 12.72 -18.27
CA MET A 7 -6.01 11.84 -17.10
C MET A 7 -7.24 12.27 -16.31
N ALA A 8 -8.28 11.43 -16.32
CA ALA A 8 -9.50 11.71 -15.58
C ALA A 8 -9.10 11.93 -14.12
N SER A 9 -9.33 13.13 -13.60
CA SER A 9 -8.99 13.46 -12.22
C SER A 9 -9.89 12.65 -11.31
N VAL A 10 -9.38 11.51 -10.84
CA VAL A 10 -10.12 10.65 -9.92
C VAL A 10 -10.08 11.28 -8.52
N SER A 11 -10.90 12.32 -8.37
CA SER A 11 -11.13 13.10 -7.16
C SER A 11 -12.33 12.54 -6.39
N GLY A 12 -12.39 12.79 -5.08
CA GLY A 12 -13.51 12.36 -4.24
C GLY A 12 -13.57 10.85 -3.95
N ILE A 13 -12.47 10.11 -4.18
CA ILE A 13 -12.39 8.67 -3.85
C ILE A 13 -12.10 8.38 -2.38
N GLN A 14 -11.83 9.40 -1.57
CA GLN A 14 -11.43 9.27 -0.17
C GLN A 14 -12.43 8.40 0.62
N GLY A 15 -11.93 7.34 1.26
CA GLY A 15 -12.72 6.41 2.08
C GLY A 15 -13.58 5.42 1.31
N GLN A 16 -13.67 5.49 -0.02
CA GLN A 16 -14.43 4.55 -0.83
C GLN A 16 -13.74 3.17 -0.88
N LEU A 17 -14.52 2.09 -1.05
CA LEU A 17 -13.96 0.74 -1.01
C LEU A 17 -13.45 0.28 -2.38
N LEU A 18 -12.22 -0.23 -2.38
CA LEU A 18 -11.63 -1.01 -3.48
C LEU A 18 -11.49 -2.46 -3.02
N GLU A 19 -12.09 -3.39 -3.75
CA GLU A 19 -11.87 -4.83 -3.57
C GLU A 19 -10.67 -5.27 -4.41
N VAL A 20 -9.77 -6.05 -3.82
CA VAL A 20 -8.56 -6.58 -4.48
C VAL A 20 -8.43 -8.07 -4.17
N THR A 21 -8.44 -8.90 -5.21
CA THR A 21 -8.28 -10.35 -5.10
C THR A 21 -6.91 -10.76 -5.61
N VAL A 22 -6.11 -11.42 -4.77
CA VAL A 22 -4.90 -12.14 -5.19
C VAL A 22 -5.33 -13.46 -5.81
N VAL A 23 -5.17 -13.58 -7.12
CA VAL A 23 -5.54 -14.80 -7.85
C VAL A 23 -4.41 -15.81 -7.73
N SER A 24 -3.25 -15.49 -8.32
CA SER A 24 -2.09 -16.38 -8.40
C SER A 24 -0.80 -15.58 -8.65
N CYS A 25 0.34 -16.25 -8.48
CA CYS A 25 1.58 -15.83 -9.11
C CYS A 25 2.00 -16.85 -10.18
N ASN A 26 2.82 -16.44 -11.14
CA ASN A 26 3.38 -17.30 -12.17
C ASN A 26 4.88 -17.04 -12.33
N LYS A 27 5.63 -18.07 -12.77
CA LYS A 27 7.06 -18.00 -13.13
C LYS A 27 7.92 -17.36 -12.01
N LEU A 28 7.57 -17.58 -10.74
CA LEU A 28 8.34 -17.01 -9.64
C LEU A 28 9.81 -17.44 -9.72
N LYS A 29 10.71 -16.52 -9.38
CA LYS A 29 12.13 -16.84 -9.21
C LYS A 29 12.25 -17.84 -8.07
N ASP A 30 13.06 -18.88 -8.31
CA ASP A 30 13.48 -19.79 -7.24
C ASP A 30 14.36 -19.05 -6.23
N THR A 31 14.03 -19.20 -4.95
CA THR A 31 14.87 -18.77 -3.82
C THR A 31 15.55 -19.94 -3.14
N GLU A 32 15.03 -21.15 -3.32
CA GLU A 32 15.48 -22.38 -2.67
C GLU A 32 16.26 -23.28 -3.64
N TRP A 33 17.13 -24.13 -3.10
CA TRP A 33 17.95 -25.07 -3.88
C TRP A 33 17.71 -26.55 -3.51
N ILE A 34 17.07 -26.82 -2.37
CA ILE A 34 16.73 -28.17 -1.87
C ILE A 34 15.25 -28.30 -1.54
N SER A 35 14.65 -27.29 -0.90
CA SER A 35 13.27 -27.31 -0.41
C SER A 35 12.27 -26.94 -1.51
N ARG A 36 10.98 -27.17 -1.20
CA ARG A 36 9.88 -26.66 -2.02
C ARG A 36 9.59 -25.22 -1.62
N GLN A 37 9.23 -24.42 -2.62
CA GLN A 37 8.85 -23.03 -2.44
C GLN A 37 7.40 -22.97 -1.95
N ASP A 38 7.17 -22.22 -0.88
CA ASP A 38 5.91 -22.01 -0.14
C ASP A 38 5.52 -20.51 -0.22
N PRO A 39 4.99 -20.00 -1.34
CA PRO A 39 4.87 -18.56 -1.52
C PRO A 39 3.68 -17.97 -0.75
N TYR A 40 3.80 -16.69 -0.37
CA TYR A 40 2.68 -15.85 0.03
C TYR A 40 2.82 -14.43 -0.53
N VAL A 41 1.69 -13.71 -0.61
CA VAL A 41 1.63 -12.35 -1.15
C VAL A 41 1.23 -11.38 -0.05
N CYS A 42 2.02 -10.33 0.14
CA CYS A 42 1.64 -9.15 0.91
C CYS A 42 1.19 -8.04 -0.05
N ILE A 43 0.02 -7.46 0.20
CA ILE A 43 -0.46 -6.26 -0.49
C ILE A 43 -0.41 -5.07 0.48
N GLU A 44 0.17 -3.96 0.03
CA GLU A 44 0.33 -2.74 0.81
C GLU A 44 -0.29 -1.53 0.08
N TYR A 45 -1.10 -0.76 0.79
CA TYR A 45 -1.73 0.47 0.29
C TYR A 45 -1.75 1.52 1.41
N GLY A 46 -0.97 2.58 1.25
CA GLY A 46 -0.75 3.55 2.32
C GLY A 46 -0.10 2.89 3.54
N SER A 47 -0.76 2.98 4.70
CA SER A 47 -0.36 2.27 5.92
C SER A 47 -1.01 0.90 6.09
N THR A 48 -2.01 0.54 5.27
CA THR A 48 -2.72 -0.74 5.36
C THR A 48 -1.92 -1.84 4.66
N LYS A 49 -1.73 -2.97 5.34
CA LYS A 49 -1.08 -4.17 4.79
C LYS A 49 -1.95 -5.39 5.04
N PHE A 50 -2.09 -6.24 4.02
CA PHE A 50 -2.68 -7.58 4.13
C PHE A 50 -1.69 -8.63 3.61
N ARG A 51 -1.80 -9.86 4.12
CA ARG A 51 -1.01 -11.03 3.71
C ARG A 51 -1.98 -12.17 3.37
N THR A 52 -1.76 -12.87 2.26
CA THR A 52 -2.45 -14.12 1.96
C THR A 52 -2.01 -15.24 2.89
N ARG A 53 -2.79 -16.31 2.99
CA ARG A 53 -2.24 -17.58 3.48
C ARG A 53 -1.05 -18.01 2.61
N THR A 54 -0.15 -18.77 3.20
CA THR A 54 0.95 -19.43 2.49
C THR A 54 0.40 -20.54 1.60
N CYS A 55 0.82 -20.56 0.34
CA CYS A 55 0.53 -21.64 -0.60
C CYS A 55 1.62 -22.71 -0.45
N THR A 56 1.44 -23.61 0.52
CA THR A 56 2.36 -24.74 0.76
C THR A 56 2.47 -25.63 -0.48
N ASP A 57 3.70 -26.01 -0.84
CA ASP A 57 4.06 -26.67 -2.09
C ASP A 57 3.60 -25.91 -3.35
N GLY A 58 3.42 -24.59 -3.25
CA GLY A 58 2.96 -23.73 -4.36
C GLY A 58 3.98 -23.58 -5.50
N HIS A 59 5.24 -23.95 -5.25
CA HIS A 59 6.34 -23.87 -6.23
C HIS A 59 6.40 -22.48 -6.90
N LYS A 60 6.57 -22.44 -8.23
CA LYS A 60 6.72 -21.20 -9.01
C LYS A 60 5.41 -20.61 -9.51
N ASN A 61 4.28 -21.30 -9.30
CA ASN A 61 2.96 -20.90 -9.83
C ASN A 61 1.84 -21.06 -8.76
N PRO A 62 1.99 -20.45 -7.57
CA PRO A 62 1.03 -20.58 -6.47
C PRO A 62 -0.32 -19.94 -6.81
N THR A 63 -1.41 -20.50 -6.28
CA THR A 63 -2.77 -19.96 -6.40
C THR A 63 -3.35 -19.70 -5.01
N PHE A 64 -3.98 -18.53 -4.83
CA PHE A 64 -4.45 -18.03 -3.54
C PHE A 64 -5.98 -17.85 -3.50
N GLN A 65 -6.53 -17.15 -4.50
CA GLN A 65 -7.97 -16.79 -4.57
C GLN A 65 -8.47 -16.03 -3.31
N GLU A 66 -7.64 -15.14 -2.76
CA GLU A 66 -7.94 -14.40 -1.52
C GLU A 66 -8.27 -12.94 -1.79
N LYS A 67 -9.40 -12.47 -1.25
CA LYS A 67 -9.93 -11.12 -1.45
C LYS A 67 -9.75 -10.26 -0.20
N PHE A 68 -9.25 -9.05 -0.42
CA PHE A 68 -9.08 -7.99 0.58
C PHE A 68 -9.85 -6.74 0.14
N THR A 69 -10.13 -5.86 1.10
CA THR A 69 -10.80 -4.58 0.84
C THR A 69 -9.97 -3.45 1.42
N PHE A 70 -9.71 -2.43 0.62
CA PHE A 70 -9.00 -1.22 1.03
C PHE A 70 -9.93 0.00 0.99
N ASN A 71 -9.75 0.90 1.95
CA ASN A 71 -10.31 2.25 1.89
C ASN A 71 -9.38 3.10 1.02
N LEU A 72 -9.88 3.59 -0.11
CA LEU A 72 -9.13 4.42 -1.05
C LEU A 72 -8.70 5.74 -0.40
N ILE A 73 -7.48 6.16 -0.73
CA ILE A 73 -6.86 7.39 -0.24
C ILE A 73 -6.70 8.33 -1.44
N GLU A 74 -7.19 9.56 -1.31
CA GLU A 74 -7.04 10.59 -2.34
C GLU A 74 -5.56 10.94 -2.56
N GLY A 75 -5.20 11.25 -3.81
CA GLY A 75 -3.80 11.39 -4.22
C GLY A 75 -3.00 10.08 -4.36
N LEU A 76 -3.34 9.01 -3.64
CA LEU A 76 -2.64 7.72 -3.76
C LEU A 76 -3.14 6.94 -4.99
N ARG A 77 -2.21 6.44 -5.81
CA ARG A 77 -2.50 5.86 -7.14
C ARG A 77 -1.92 4.46 -7.37
N GLU A 78 -1.11 3.96 -6.44
CA GLU A 78 -0.42 2.68 -6.55
C GLU A 78 -0.73 1.78 -5.36
N ILE A 79 -0.89 0.49 -5.63
CA ILE A 79 -0.75 -0.59 -4.64
C ILE A 79 0.65 -1.20 -4.81
N ILE A 80 1.31 -1.50 -3.70
CA ILE A 80 2.56 -2.26 -3.69
C ILE A 80 2.24 -3.73 -3.39
N VAL A 81 2.78 -4.64 -4.19
CA VAL A 81 2.67 -6.08 -3.99
C VAL A 81 4.06 -6.64 -3.69
N ASN A 82 4.21 -7.41 -2.62
CA ASN A 82 5.45 -8.06 -2.24
C ASN A 82 5.22 -9.57 -2.13
N VAL A 83 6.04 -10.39 -2.79
CA VAL A 83 5.93 -11.85 -2.80
C VAL A 83 7.13 -12.46 -2.09
N TRP A 84 6.85 -13.41 -1.20
CA TRP A 84 7.81 -14.00 -0.28
C TRP A 84 7.68 -15.53 -0.28
N ASN A 85 8.78 -16.23 -0.02
CA ASN A 85 8.82 -17.65 0.30
C ASN A 85 8.72 -17.81 1.82
N SER A 86 7.79 -18.60 2.34
CA SER A 86 7.70 -18.84 3.78
C SER A 86 8.72 -19.89 4.21
N ASN A 87 9.46 -19.63 5.29
CA ASN A 87 10.44 -20.55 5.85
C ASN A 87 10.12 -20.82 7.33
N THR A 88 9.91 -22.09 7.70
CA THR A 88 9.52 -22.45 9.09
C THR A 88 10.66 -22.32 10.10
N VAL A 89 11.92 -22.41 9.65
CA VAL A 89 13.14 -22.47 10.49
C VAL A 89 14.01 -21.22 10.37
N GLN A 90 13.84 -20.44 9.29
CA GLN A 90 14.64 -19.25 8.97
C GLN A 90 13.71 -18.06 8.71
N LEU A 91 14.29 -16.92 8.35
CA LEU A 91 13.48 -15.78 7.88
C LEU A 91 12.86 -16.09 6.51
N ASP A 92 11.66 -15.56 6.27
CA ASP A 92 10.96 -15.65 4.99
C ASP A 92 11.78 -14.94 3.88
N ASP A 93 11.95 -15.60 2.73
CA ASP A 93 12.81 -15.13 1.65
C ASP A 93 12.06 -14.24 0.65
N PHE A 94 12.61 -13.08 0.33
CA PHE A 94 11.98 -12.15 -0.60
C PHE A 94 12.18 -12.57 -2.06
N ILE A 95 11.08 -12.80 -2.78
CA ILE A 95 11.09 -13.20 -4.19
C ILE A 95 11.06 -11.95 -5.09
N GLY A 96 10.09 -11.06 -4.88
CA GLY A 96 9.91 -9.88 -5.73
C GLY A 96 8.82 -8.90 -5.28
N THR A 97 8.87 -7.68 -5.83
CA THR A 97 7.89 -6.61 -5.61
C THR A 97 7.34 -6.08 -6.94
N GLY A 98 6.09 -5.62 -6.94
CA GLY A 98 5.43 -5.03 -8.11
C GLY A 98 4.59 -3.82 -7.72
N LYS A 99 4.48 -2.86 -8.66
CA LYS A 99 3.63 -1.67 -8.53
C LYS A 99 2.38 -1.82 -9.39
N VAL A 100 1.21 -1.75 -8.77
CA VAL A 100 -0.09 -1.92 -9.40
C VAL A 100 -0.77 -0.55 -9.50
N GLN A 101 -0.93 -0.05 -10.73
CA GLN A 101 -1.56 1.25 -10.99
C GLN A 101 -3.08 1.15 -10.86
N LEU A 102 -3.70 2.06 -10.12
CA LEU A 102 -5.15 2.07 -9.89
C LEU A 102 -5.96 2.78 -10.99
N GLN A 103 -5.31 3.46 -11.94
CA GLN A 103 -5.99 4.31 -12.92
C GLN A 103 -7.07 3.59 -13.73
N LYS A 104 -6.83 2.34 -14.15
CA LYS A 104 -7.78 1.57 -14.96
C LYS A 104 -8.97 1.09 -14.12
N VAL A 105 -8.76 0.41 -12.99
CA VAL A 105 -9.89 0.04 -12.11
C VAL A 105 -10.69 1.24 -11.60
N LEU A 106 -10.06 2.38 -11.32
CA LEU A 106 -10.76 3.59 -10.86
C LEU A 106 -11.62 4.24 -11.96
N SER A 107 -11.26 4.10 -13.23
CA SER A 107 -12.00 4.67 -14.37
C SER A 107 -12.99 3.69 -15.02
N GLN A 108 -12.73 2.39 -14.95
CA GLN A 108 -13.56 1.34 -15.58
C GLN A 108 -14.39 0.53 -14.57
N GLY A 109 -14.10 0.66 -13.28
CA GLY A 109 -14.74 -0.07 -12.18
C GLY A 109 -14.25 -1.51 -12.01
N TYR A 110 -13.47 -2.04 -12.96
CA TYR A 110 -12.94 -3.41 -12.92
C TYR A 110 -11.59 -3.51 -13.61
N GLU A 111 -10.69 -4.34 -13.07
CA GLU A 111 -9.46 -4.74 -13.74
C GLU A 111 -9.02 -6.15 -13.33
N ASP A 112 -8.96 -7.08 -14.29
CA ASP A 112 -8.24 -8.35 -14.20
C ASP A 112 -6.99 -8.23 -15.08
N ASN A 113 -5.81 -8.40 -14.49
CA ASN A 113 -4.55 -8.19 -15.18
C ASN A 113 -3.37 -8.89 -14.47
N VAL A 114 -2.22 -8.95 -15.14
CA VAL A 114 -0.98 -9.53 -14.65
C VAL A 114 0.10 -8.46 -14.58
N TRP A 115 0.73 -8.31 -13.41
CA TRP A 115 1.83 -7.37 -13.18
C TRP A 115 3.15 -8.12 -12.98
N THR A 116 4.24 -7.57 -13.51
CA THR A 116 5.58 -8.13 -13.35
C THR A 116 6.16 -7.82 -11.97
N LEU A 117 6.92 -8.77 -11.43
CA LEU A 117 7.61 -8.66 -10.15
C LEU A 117 9.11 -8.47 -10.38
N GLN A 118 9.73 -7.60 -9.58
CA GLN A 118 11.16 -7.36 -9.57
C GLN A 118 11.78 -7.75 -8.22
N SER A 119 12.86 -8.50 -8.27
CA SER A 119 13.70 -8.82 -7.11
C SER A 119 14.43 -7.59 -6.56
N LYS A 120 15.09 -7.70 -5.41
CA LYS A 120 15.90 -6.61 -4.81
C LYS A 120 16.96 -6.01 -5.74
N SER A 121 17.37 -6.72 -6.79
CA SER A 121 18.33 -6.24 -7.81
C SER A 121 17.66 -5.64 -9.06
N GLY A 122 16.35 -5.38 -9.03
CA GLY A 122 15.57 -4.87 -10.16
C GLY A 122 15.31 -5.90 -11.27
N ARG A 123 15.89 -7.10 -11.19
CA ARG A 123 15.68 -8.18 -12.17
C ARG A 123 14.29 -8.79 -12.03
N TYR A 124 13.67 -9.11 -13.17
CA TYR A 124 12.44 -9.89 -13.24
C TYR A 124 12.50 -11.13 -12.33
N SER A 125 11.41 -11.36 -11.60
CA SER A 125 11.31 -12.42 -10.59
C SER A 125 9.96 -13.13 -10.57
N GLY A 126 9.14 -12.93 -11.61
CA GLY A 126 7.84 -13.55 -11.80
C GLY A 126 6.74 -12.56 -12.15
N GLU A 127 5.51 -13.05 -12.04
CA GLU A 127 4.27 -12.35 -12.36
C GLU A 127 3.26 -12.56 -11.22
N VAL A 128 2.41 -11.57 -10.96
CA VAL A 128 1.24 -11.68 -10.05
C VAL A 128 -0.03 -11.28 -10.80
N ARG A 129 -1.08 -12.10 -10.70
CA ARG A 129 -2.41 -11.79 -11.23
C ARG A 129 -3.30 -11.28 -10.10
N LEU A 130 -3.86 -10.09 -10.28
CA LEU A 130 -4.89 -9.55 -9.39
C LEU A 130 -6.18 -9.28 -10.16
N ILE A 131 -7.30 -9.40 -9.46
CA ILE A 131 -8.60 -8.88 -9.91
C ILE A 131 -9.01 -7.76 -8.94
N MET A 132 -9.24 -6.57 -9.47
CA MET A 132 -9.65 -5.38 -8.71
C MET A 132 -11.05 -4.93 -9.13
N HIS A 133 -11.87 -4.50 -8.17
CA HIS A 133 -13.23 -4.03 -8.40
C HIS A 133 -13.56 -2.78 -7.57
N TYR A 134 -14.14 -1.78 -8.22
CA TYR A 134 -14.48 -0.47 -7.66
C TYR A 134 -15.86 -0.02 -8.16
N SER A 135 -16.86 -0.13 -7.31
CA SER A 135 -18.28 -0.02 -7.66
C SER A 135 -18.79 1.41 -7.98
N ASN A 136 -17.93 2.43 -7.88
CA ASN A 136 -18.30 3.84 -8.01
C ASN A 136 -17.68 4.55 -9.23
N ALA A 137 -16.91 3.87 -10.09
CA ALA A 137 -16.30 4.46 -11.30
C ALA A 137 -17.31 5.25 -12.16
N ASN A 138 -18.51 4.69 -12.37
CA ASN A 138 -19.55 5.30 -13.21
C ASN A 138 -20.47 6.30 -12.47
N LYS A 139 -20.23 6.59 -11.18
CA LYS A 139 -21.10 7.47 -10.36
C LYS A 139 -20.56 8.89 -10.18
N GLN A 140 -19.37 9.19 -10.70
CA GLN A 140 -18.69 10.48 -10.51
C GLN A 140 -19.34 11.66 -11.26
N GLY A 141 -20.45 11.44 -11.99
CA GLY A 141 -21.21 12.48 -12.70
C GLY A 141 -22.35 13.13 -11.91
N SER A 142 -22.66 12.68 -10.67
CA SER A 142 -23.94 13.04 -10.02
C SER A 142 -23.86 13.30 -8.51
N SER A 143 -22.95 14.17 -8.05
CA SER A 143 -23.01 14.73 -6.69
C SER A 143 -22.27 16.07 -6.53
N TYR A 144 -22.50 17.02 -7.43
CA TYR A 144 -22.35 18.44 -7.10
C TYR A 144 -23.74 19.02 -6.82
N ALA A 145 -24.13 19.04 -5.55
CA ALA A 145 -25.24 19.88 -5.11
C ALA A 145 -24.65 21.26 -4.79
N PRO A 146 -24.91 22.32 -5.58
CA PRO A 146 -24.51 23.66 -5.22
C PRO A 146 -25.45 24.15 -4.13
N SER A 147 -25.04 23.97 -2.87
CA SER A 147 -25.73 24.52 -1.70
C SER A 147 -25.47 26.03 -1.58
N ALA A 148 -25.98 26.79 -2.54
CA ALA A 148 -25.99 28.24 -2.56
C ALA A 148 -27.34 28.71 -3.12
N PRO A 149 -28.25 29.28 -2.29
CA PRO A 149 -29.47 29.87 -2.81
C PRO A 149 -29.12 31.11 -3.66
N PRO A 150 -29.74 31.29 -4.84
CA PRO A 150 -29.50 32.49 -5.64
C PRO A 150 -30.13 33.70 -4.95
N TYR A 151 -29.28 34.58 -4.39
CA TYR A 151 -29.70 35.94 -4.08
C TYR A 151 -30.06 36.65 -5.39
N GLY A 152 -31.35 36.74 -5.68
CA GLY A 152 -31.87 37.46 -6.83
C GLY A 152 -31.49 38.94 -6.75
N ALA A 153 -30.84 39.45 -7.79
CA ALA A 153 -30.51 40.86 -7.90
C ALA A 153 -31.78 41.69 -8.01
N ALA A 154 -32.05 42.53 -7.00
CA ALA A 154 -33.13 43.52 -7.07
C ALA A 154 -32.70 44.69 -7.97
N ALA A 155 -33.49 44.97 -9.00
CA ALA A 155 -33.24 46.08 -9.91
C ALA A 155 -33.48 47.44 -9.22
N ALA A 156 -32.64 48.42 -9.53
CA ALA A 156 -32.79 49.79 -9.05
C ALA A 156 -33.78 50.59 -9.93
N PRO A 157 -34.66 51.41 -9.35
CA PRO A 157 -35.30 52.53 -10.05
C PRO A 157 -34.58 53.85 -9.73
N GLN A 158 -34.25 54.62 -10.77
CA GLN A 158 -33.94 56.04 -10.63
C GLN A 158 -35.24 56.84 -10.84
N TYR A 159 -35.52 57.89 -10.03
CA TYR A 159 -36.12 59.16 -10.50
C TYR A 159 -36.09 60.27 -9.41
N ALA A 160 -35.33 61.34 -9.72
CA ALA A 160 -35.64 62.77 -9.57
C ALA A 160 -35.93 63.49 -8.21
N THR A 161 -35.27 64.67 -8.09
CA THR A 161 -35.58 65.90 -7.29
C THR A 161 -35.22 66.02 -5.79
N ALA A 162 -34.94 67.27 -5.40
CA ALA A 162 -34.58 67.84 -4.07
C ALA A 162 -35.16 69.28 -4.01
N PRO A 163 -35.08 70.09 -2.92
CA PRO A 163 -34.51 69.93 -1.56
C PRO A 163 -35.65 70.10 -0.47
N PRO A 164 -35.52 70.70 0.75
CA PRO A 164 -34.38 71.16 1.56
C PRO A 164 -34.37 70.85 3.10
N SER A 165 -33.18 71.02 3.68
CA SER A 165 -32.80 71.51 5.04
C SER A 165 -33.70 71.32 6.28
N ALA A 166 -33.17 70.64 7.31
CA ALA A 166 -33.30 71.04 8.72
C ALA A 166 -32.23 70.42 9.66
N ALA A 167 -31.47 71.29 10.35
CA ALA A 167 -30.78 71.14 11.65
C ALA A 167 -29.68 70.06 11.90
N PRO A 168 -28.68 70.36 12.77
CA PRO A 168 -27.54 69.47 13.04
C PRO A 168 -27.67 68.69 14.36
N TYR A 169 -27.02 67.51 14.44
CA TYR A 169 -26.76 66.83 15.72
C TYR A 169 -25.28 66.59 15.98
N SER A 170 -24.92 66.91 17.22
CA SER A 170 -23.62 66.96 17.86
C SER A 170 -22.83 65.64 17.94
N TYR A 171 -21.51 65.73 17.77
CA TYR A 171 -20.54 64.84 18.41
C TYR A 171 -19.87 65.55 19.61
N PRO A 172 -19.69 64.89 20.77
CA PRO A 172 -18.72 65.33 21.77
C PRO A 172 -17.28 64.89 21.39
N PRO A 173 -16.24 65.65 21.78
CA PRO A 173 -14.88 65.48 21.25
C PRO A 173 -13.96 64.59 22.11
N ALA A 174 -12.81 64.23 21.55
CA ALA A 174 -11.73 63.52 22.23
C ALA A 174 -10.78 64.47 22.99
N SER A 175 -10.23 63.99 24.11
CA SER A 175 -9.13 64.59 24.86
C SER A 175 -8.49 63.53 25.79
N ALA A 176 -7.23 63.62 26.21
CA ALA A 176 -6.02 64.24 25.64
C ALA A 176 -4.82 63.78 26.50
N TYR A 177 -3.68 63.39 25.91
CA TYR A 177 -2.39 63.33 26.62
C TYR A 177 -1.20 63.53 25.66
N PRO A 178 -0.34 64.53 25.89
CA PRO A 178 0.96 64.69 25.21
C PRO A 178 2.17 64.53 26.16
N SER A 179 3.38 64.38 25.59
CA SER A 179 4.71 64.55 26.25
C SER A 179 5.10 63.45 27.28
N SER A 180 6.35 63.05 27.54
CA SER A 180 7.65 62.95 26.81
C SER A 180 8.60 62.05 27.68
N ASN A 181 9.89 61.75 27.44
CA ASN A 181 10.87 62.23 26.47
C ASN A 181 12.00 61.19 26.19
N GLN A 182 12.80 61.45 25.15
CA GLN A 182 14.20 61.06 24.84
C GLN A 182 14.92 59.80 25.44
N TYR A 183 15.61 59.10 24.54
CA TYR A 183 16.62 58.04 24.75
C TYR A 183 17.93 58.54 25.41
N PRO A 184 18.81 57.60 25.82
CA PRO A 184 20.05 57.44 25.04
C PRO A 184 20.35 56.00 24.59
N SER A 185 21.13 55.93 23.51
CA SER A 185 21.70 54.73 22.85
C SER A 185 22.86 54.12 23.65
N ALA A 186 23.11 52.80 23.54
CA ALA A 186 24.29 52.25 22.84
C ALA A 186 24.62 50.75 23.08
N TYR A 187 25.40 50.18 22.14
CA TYR A 187 26.21 48.94 22.20
C TYR A 187 25.46 47.58 22.02
N PRO A 188 26.17 46.42 21.89
CA PRO A 188 26.52 45.94 20.54
C PRO A 188 26.32 44.41 20.30
N SER A 189 26.79 43.94 19.15
CA SER A 189 26.89 42.54 18.72
C SER A 189 27.45 41.55 19.77
N ALA A 190 26.73 40.46 20.03
CA ALA A 190 27.26 39.12 20.30
C ALA A 190 26.17 38.03 20.21
N TYR A 191 26.41 36.95 19.46
CA TYR A 191 25.62 35.71 19.58
C TYR A 191 26.11 34.92 20.80
N PRO A 192 25.24 34.47 21.73
CA PRO A 192 25.59 33.42 22.68
C PRO A 192 25.58 32.05 21.97
N PRO A 193 26.51 31.13 22.30
CA PRO A 193 26.50 29.78 21.74
C PRO A 193 25.34 28.95 22.33
N ASN A 194 24.67 28.16 21.48
CA ASN A 194 23.58 27.27 21.87
C ASN A 194 24.10 26.05 22.67
N PRO A 195 23.74 25.86 23.95
CA PRO A 195 24.13 24.71 24.75
C PRO A 195 22.98 23.70 24.83
N ALA A 196 22.59 23.14 23.69
CA ALA A 196 21.58 22.07 23.60
C ALA A 196 22.22 20.77 23.10
N ALA A 197 22.98 20.12 23.98
CA ALA A 197 23.34 18.72 23.78
C ALA A 197 22.05 17.89 23.80
N TYR A 198 21.82 17.07 22.76
CA TYR A 198 20.73 16.10 22.77
C TYR A 198 20.91 15.13 23.94
N PRO A 199 19.87 14.89 24.77
CA PRO A 199 19.93 13.79 25.74
C PRO A 199 19.99 12.45 25.00
N PRO A 200 20.80 11.48 25.46
CA PRO A 200 20.82 10.15 24.86
C PRO A 200 19.47 9.47 25.08
N ASN A 201 18.89 8.93 24.00
CA ASN A 201 17.59 8.25 24.01
C ASN A 201 17.64 6.95 24.82
N PRO A 202 16.97 6.84 25.99
CA PRO A 202 16.96 5.63 26.80
C PRO A 202 15.77 4.73 26.41
N ALA A 203 15.63 4.42 25.12
CA ALA A 203 14.61 3.51 24.62
C ALA A 203 15.06 2.03 24.73
N ALA A 204 15.23 1.57 25.97
CA ALA A 204 15.18 0.14 26.23
C ALA A 204 13.74 -0.33 25.97
N TYR A 205 13.55 -1.23 24.99
CA TYR A 205 12.26 -1.85 24.76
C TYR A 205 11.81 -2.59 26.04
N PRO A 206 10.56 -2.39 26.52
CA PRO A 206 10.04 -3.23 27.59
C PRO A 206 9.94 -4.67 27.08
N PRO A 207 10.32 -5.69 27.88
CA PRO A 207 10.13 -7.07 27.50
C PRO A 207 8.62 -7.36 27.37
N ASN A 208 8.24 -7.96 26.23
CA ASN A 208 6.86 -8.33 25.92
C ASN A 208 6.31 -9.32 26.98
N PRO A 209 5.28 -8.96 27.78
CA PRO A 209 4.74 -9.84 28.81
C PRO A 209 3.65 -10.79 28.27
N ALA A 210 3.56 -10.98 26.94
CA ALA A 210 2.66 -11.96 26.34
C ALA A 210 3.26 -13.38 26.38
N ALA A 211 3.22 -14.00 27.57
CA ALA A 211 3.24 -15.45 27.64
C ALA A 211 2.00 -16.00 26.93
N TYR A 212 2.19 -16.66 25.79
CA TYR A 212 1.10 -17.40 25.15
C TYR A 212 0.56 -18.45 26.13
N PRO A 213 -0.76 -18.58 26.31
CA PRO A 213 -1.31 -19.72 27.03
C PRO A 213 -0.91 -21.01 26.28
N PRO A 214 -0.53 -22.09 26.99
CA PRO A 214 -0.23 -23.35 26.34
C PRO A 214 -1.48 -23.86 25.61
N ASN A 215 -1.32 -24.20 24.33
CA ASN A 215 -2.37 -24.77 23.50
C ASN A 215 -2.90 -26.07 24.14
N PRO A 216 -4.18 -26.17 24.55
CA PRO A 216 -4.71 -27.39 25.18
C PRO A 216 -4.88 -28.57 24.21
N ALA A 217 -4.65 -28.39 22.91
CA ALA A 217 -4.74 -29.44 21.90
C ALA A 217 -3.52 -30.38 21.93
N ALA A 218 -3.40 -31.15 23.02
CA ALA A 218 -2.64 -32.39 23.00
C ALA A 218 -3.34 -33.36 22.03
N TYR A 219 -2.81 -33.48 20.81
CA TYR A 219 -3.19 -34.56 19.92
C TYR A 219 -2.85 -35.89 20.62
N PRO A 220 -3.79 -36.85 20.70
CA PRO A 220 -3.44 -38.18 21.19
C PRO A 220 -2.41 -38.80 20.24
N PRO A 221 -1.42 -39.56 20.75
CA PRO A 221 -0.49 -40.26 19.89
C PRO A 221 -1.25 -41.24 19.00
N SER A 222 -1.09 -41.12 17.68
CA SER A 222 -1.67 -42.09 16.74
C SER A 222 -1.15 -43.49 17.08
N PRO A 223 -2.02 -44.50 17.18
CA PRO A 223 -1.55 -45.87 17.35
C PRO A 223 -0.73 -46.27 16.12
N TYR A 224 0.39 -46.97 16.37
CA TYR A 224 1.24 -47.55 15.33
C TYR A 224 0.43 -48.49 14.44
N ASN A 225 0.02 -48.02 13.25
CA ASN A 225 -0.29 -48.91 12.15
C ASN A 225 1.01 -49.34 11.51
N ALA A 226 1.50 -50.51 11.92
CA ALA A 226 2.60 -51.19 11.25
C ALA A 226 2.20 -51.53 9.82
N TYR A 227 2.73 -50.79 8.84
CA TYR A 227 2.69 -51.23 7.45
C TYR A 227 3.51 -52.52 7.32
N PRO A 228 2.95 -53.62 6.77
CA PRO A 228 3.76 -54.78 6.42
C PRO A 228 4.77 -54.39 5.33
N PRO A 229 5.99 -54.96 5.33
CA PRO A 229 7.00 -54.62 4.34
C PRO A 229 6.51 -54.94 2.93
N GLN A 230 6.60 -53.96 2.02
CA GLN A 230 6.43 -54.20 0.60
C GLN A 230 7.51 -55.18 0.11
N PRO A 231 7.16 -56.25 -0.62
CA PRO A 231 8.17 -57.13 -1.21
C PRO A 231 8.93 -56.36 -2.30
N TYR A 232 10.26 -56.31 -2.18
CA TYR A 232 11.12 -55.75 -3.22
C TYR A 232 10.94 -56.53 -4.53
N PRO A 233 10.81 -55.87 -5.70
CA PRO A 233 10.91 -56.56 -6.97
C PRO A 233 12.35 -57.07 -7.16
N PRO A 234 12.56 -58.27 -7.73
CA PRO A 234 13.90 -58.80 -7.97
C PRO A 234 14.65 -57.94 -8.99
N SER A 235 15.80 -57.42 -8.59
CA SER A 235 16.70 -56.60 -9.41
C SER A 235 17.50 -57.44 -10.41
N ALA A 236 16.81 -57.98 -11.42
CA ALA A 236 17.41 -58.65 -12.56
C ALA A 236 17.86 -57.63 -13.63
N TYR A 237 19.04 -57.04 -13.45
CA TYR A 237 19.73 -56.34 -14.55
C TYR A 237 20.34 -57.37 -15.51
N PRO A 238 20.02 -57.35 -16.82
CA PRO A 238 20.76 -58.15 -17.80
C PRO A 238 22.19 -57.60 -17.96
N PRO A 239 23.21 -58.46 -18.17
CA PRO A 239 24.58 -58.01 -18.37
C PRO A 239 24.71 -57.16 -19.64
N GLN A 240 25.43 -56.06 -19.54
CA GLN A 240 25.81 -55.24 -20.70
C GLN A 240 26.74 -56.04 -21.63
N PRO A 241 26.55 -56.03 -22.95
CA PRO A 241 27.50 -56.65 -23.88
C PRO A 241 28.81 -55.88 -23.90
N TYR A 242 29.94 -56.59 -23.75
CA TYR A 242 31.26 -56.02 -23.91
C TYR A 242 31.49 -55.52 -25.35
N PRO A 243 32.15 -54.37 -25.56
CA PRO A 243 32.61 -53.98 -26.90
C PRO A 243 33.70 -54.94 -27.40
N PRO A 244 33.74 -55.27 -28.70
CA PRO A 244 34.79 -56.12 -29.26
C PRO A 244 36.15 -55.42 -29.22
N PRO A 245 37.26 -56.17 -29.06
CA PRO A 245 38.60 -55.61 -29.07
C PRO A 245 38.95 -55.05 -30.47
N GLN A 246 39.56 -53.87 -30.50
CA GLN A 246 40.15 -53.34 -31.72
C GLN A 246 41.38 -54.19 -32.09
N GLN A 247 41.33 -54.88 -33.22
CA GLN A 247 42.53 -55.39 -33.88
C GLN A 247 42.99 -54.34 -34.88
N GLY A 248 44.23 -53.88 -34.73
CA GLY A 248 44.89 -53.00 -35.68
C GLY A 248 45.92 -53.76 -36.52
N SER A 249 46.34 -53.12 -37.62
CA SER A 249 47.19 -53.62 -38.72
C SER A 249 46.40 -54.33 -39.82
#